data_AF-A0A173MQM6-F1
#
_entry.id   AF-A0A173MQM6-F1
#
_cell.length_a   1.000
_cell.length_b   1.000
_cell.length_c   1.000
_cell.angle_alpha   90.00
_cell.angle_beta   90.00
_cell.angle_gamma   90.00
#
_symmetry.space_group_name_H-M   'P 1'
#
loop_
_entity.id
_entity.type
_entity.pdbx_description
1 polymer ?
#
loop_
_entity_poly.entity_id
_entity_poly.type
_entity_poly.pdbx_seq_one_letter_code
_entity_poly.pdbx_strand_id
1 'polypeptide(L)'
;MKTSLLTKSTLSLLLMLIVTVSFGQKAGCSTLLTGNSIMHPDVHDVNFYFGLMELPFLFICVVFAFMTANALKGGKFGKGMKLMAWGFLVMAIGHLHMQVDHFYNFNLFRYLFGSTGGALGWFLALVITWMLSLVGYRSMYKAGKGE
;
A
#
# COMPACT_ATOMS: atom_id res chain seq x y z
N MET A 1 29.80 -4.39 13.10
CA MET A 1 29.03 -3.14 13.27
C MET A 1 28.12 -3.32 14.49
N LYS A 2 28.53 -2.82 15.66
CA LYS A 2 27.77 -2.98 16.93
C LYS A 2 26.61 -1.98 16.92
N THR A 3 25.39 -2.43 16.63
CA THR A 3 24.21 -1.57 16.71
C THR A 3 23.86 -1.34 18.18
N SER A 4 23.92 -0.09 18.61
CA SER A 4 23.59 0.35 19.96
C SER A 4 22.12 -0.01 20.30
N LEU A 5 21.89 -0.46 21.53
CA LEU A 5 20.56 -0.77 22.07
C LEU A 5 19.58 0.41 21.90
N LEU A 6 20.11 1.63 21.92
CA LEU A 6 19.37 2.87 21.70
C LEU A 6 18.75 2.92 20.29
N THR A 7 19.49 2.47 19.26
CA THR A 7 19.03 2.49 17.86
C THR A 7 17.95 1.45 17.59
N LYS A 8 17.95 0.33 18.34
CA LYS A 8 16.89 -0.68 18.26
C LYS A 8 15.61 -0.20 18.94
N SER A 9 15.74 0.50 20.06
CA SER A 9 14.60 1.07 20.80
C SER A 9 13.91 2.19 20.02
N THR A 10 14.68 3.10 19.41
CA THR A 10 14.11 4.17 18.57
C THR A 10 13.46 3.63 17.31
N LEU A 11 14.04 2.60 16.66
CA LEU A 11 13.41 1.94 15.51
C LEU A 11 12.10 1.23 15.90
N SER A 12 12.04 0.60 17.07
CA SER A 12 10.83 -0.06 17.58
C SER A 12 9.72 0.95 17.92
N LEU A 13 10.07 2.10 18.51
CA LEU A 13 9.14 3.18 18.80
C LEU A 13 8.60 3.83 17.51
N LEU A 14 9.47 4.04 16.51
CA LEU A 14 9.07 4.55 15.21
C LEU A 14 8.15 3.56 14.46
N LEU A 15 8.45 2.26 14.56
CA LEU A 15 7.62 1.21 13.97
C LEU A 15 6.24 1.11 14.64
N MET A 16 6.18 1.23 15.97
CA MET A 16 4.92 1.28 16.72
C MET A 16 4.10 2.52 16.37
N LEU A 17 4.75 3.69 16.22
CA LEU A 17 4.08 4.94 15.84
C LEU A 17 3.44 4.84 14.44
N ILE A 18 4.16 4.28 13.47
CA ILE A 18 3.67 4.08 12.09
C ILE A 18 2.48 3.10 12.07
N VAL A 19 2.54 2.02 12.86
CA VAL A 19 1.43 1.08 12.98
C VAL A 19 0.19 1.78 13.57
N THR A 20 0.30 2.58 14.63
CA THR A 20 -0.85 3.32 15.15
C THR A 20 -1.48 4.30 14.16
N VAL A 21 -0.70 4.93 13.28
CA VAL A 21 -1.23 5.87 12.28
C VAL A 21 -1.96 5.13 11.14
N SER A 22 -1.48 3.95 10.74
CA SER A 22 -2.13 3.16 9.67
C SER A 22 -3.45 2.50 10.09
N PHE A 23 -3.67 2.26 11.39
CA PHE A 23 -4.92 1.68 11.91
C PHE A 23 -5.96 2.74 12.35
N GLY A 24 -5.62 4.03 12.32
CA GLY A 24 -6.46 5.12 12.84
C GLY A 24 -7.54 5.70 11.91
N GLN A 25 -7.63 5.30 10.64
CA GLN A 25 -8.52 5.97 9.66
C GLN A 25 -9.97 5.46 9.60
N LYS A 26 -10.49 4.74 10.60
CA LYS A 26 -11.93 4.43 10.68
C LYS A 26 -12.52 4.72 12.07
N ALA A 27 -12.66 6.01 12.39
CA ALA A 27 -13.59 6.49 13.42
C ALA A 27 -13.89 7.99 13.23
N GLY A 28 -14.48 8.38 12.10
CA GLY A 28 -15.10 9.69 11.93
C GLY A 28 -16.53 9.67 12.46
N CYS A 29 -16.70 9.78 13.77
CA CYS A 29 -17.98 10.18 14.37
C CYS A 29 -18.02 11.72 14.38
N SER A 30 -18.89 12.32 13.56
CA SER A 30 -19.21 13.75 13.65
C SER A 30 -20.70 13.94 13.35
N THR A 31 -21.51 13.97 14.41
CA THR A 31 -22.79 14.68 14.42
C THR A 31 -22.56 16.04 15.09
N LEU A 32 -23.28 17.07 14.62
CA LEU A 32 -23.50 18.39 15.22
C LEU A 32 -22.48 19.51 14.94
N LEU A 33 -22.68 20.24 13.84
CA LEU A 33 -22.66 21.70 13.84
C LEU A 33 -23.45 22.27 12.64
N THR A 34 -24.57 22.89 12.99
CA THR A 34 -25.43 23.70 12.15
C THR A 34 -24.74 25.00 11.76
N GLY A 35 -24.82 25.37 10.47
CA GLY A 35 -24.90 26.74 9.99
C GLY A 35 -23.59 27.45 9.63
N ASN A 36 -23.22 27.45 8.35
CA ASN A 36 -23.14 28.67 7.53
C ASN A 36 -22.85 28.33 6.06
N SER A 37 -23.52 29.02 5.14
CA SER A 37 -23.40 28.87 3.69
C SER A 37 -22.04 29.35 3.18
N ILE A 38 -21.04 28.48 3.27
CA ILE A 38 -19.80 28.60 2.49
C ILE A 38 -19.82 27.42 1.53
N MET A 39 -19.63 27.69 0.25
CA MET A 39 -19.48 26.71 -0.82
C MET A 39 -18.39 25.71 -0.41
N HIS A 40 -18.79 24.65 0.28
CA HIS A 40 -17.92 23.59 0.77
C HIS A 40 -17.74 22.69 -0.44
N PRO A 41 -16.56 22.64 -1.09
CA PRO A 41 -16.32 21.62 -2.08
C PRO A 41 -16.56 20.30 -1.37
N ASP A 42 -17.58 19.58 -1.81
CA ASP A 42 -18.02 18.33 -1.22
C ASP A 42 -16.78 17.47 -1.01
N VAL A 43 -16.43 17.22 0.26
CA VAL A 43 -15.23 16.45 0.63
C VAL A 43 -15.33 15.02 0.05
N HIS A 44 -16.53 14.60 -0.32
CA HIS A 44 -16.80 13.39 -1.11
C HIS A 44 -16.25 13.45 -2.54
N ASP A 45 -16.34 14.59 -3.23
CA ASP A 45 -15.89 14.72 -4.62
C ASP A 45 -14.37 14.70 -4.75
N VAL A 46 -13.64 15.33 -3.82
CA VAL A 46 -12.17 15.35 -3.88
C VAL A 46 -11.55 13.97 -3.67
N ASN A 47 -12.13 13.13 -2.80
CA ASN A 47 -11.69 11.75 -2.61
C ASN A 47 -12.01 10.88 -3.83
N PHE A 48 -13.15 11.12 -4.47
CA PHE A 48 -13.56 10.45 -5.69
C PHE A 48 -12.62 10.75 -6.86
N TYR A 49 -12.32 12.02 -7.12
CA TYR A 49 -11.39 12.41 -8.18
C TYR A 49 -9.98 11.91 -7.91
N PHE A 50 -9.55 11.90 -6.65
CA PHE A 50 -8.25 11.34 -6.26
C PHE A 50 -8.18 9.83 -6.52
N GLY A 51 -9.19 9.06 -6.13
CA GLY A 51 -9.25 7.61 -6.38
C GLY A 51 -9.36 7.26 -7.87
N LEU A 52 -10.09 8.05 -8.64
CA LEU A 52 -10.23 7.88 -10.08
C LEU A 52 -8.92 8.19 -10.83
N MET A 53 -8.16 9.18 -10.37
CA MET A 53 -6.83 9.52 -10.90
C MET A 53 -5.73 8.57 -10.41
N GLU A 54 -5.92 7.95 -9.24
CA GLU A 54 -4.98 6.99 -8.65
C GLU A 54 -4.84 5.72 -9.50
N LEU A 55 -5.95 5.14 -9.97
CA LEU A 55 -5.94 3.90 -10.77
C LEU A 55 -5.09 3.96 -12.06
N PRO A 56 -5.23 4.95 -12.95
CA PRO A 56 -4.41 5.03 -14.15
C PRO A 56 -2.93 5.27 -13.83
N PHE A 57 -2.61 6.08 -12.82
CA PHE A 57 -1.24 6.31 -12.40
C PHE A 57 -0.60 5.03 -11.84
N LEU A 58 -1.32 4.33 -10.97
CA LEU A 58 -0.92 3.06 -10.38
C LEU A 58 -0.70 1.99 -11.45
N PHE A 59 -1.56 1.92 -12.46
CA PHE A 59 -1.41 1.01 -13.59
C PHE A 59 -0.12 1.30 -14.37
N ILE A 60 0.12 2.56 -14.71
CA ILE A 60 1.36 2.98 -15.39
C ILE A 60 2.58 2.63 -14.53
N CYS A 61 2.55 2.92 -13.22
CA CYS A 61 3.64 2.59 -12.30
C CYS A 61 3.96 1.09 -12.27
N VAL A 62 2.94 0.22 -12.23
CA VAL A 62 3.13 -1.23 -12.25
C VAL A 62 3.75 -1.69 -13.57
N VAL A 63 3.24 -1.20 -14.70
CA VAL A 63 3.78 -1.52 -16.04
C VAL A 63 5.25 -1.09 -16.12
N PHE A 64 5.56 0.14 -15.73
CA PHE A 64 6.94 0.64 -15.72
C PHE A 64 7.82 -0.17 -14.77
N ALA A 65 7.33 -0.55 -13.58
CA ALA A 65 8.10 -1.39 -12.66
C ALA A 65 8.49 -2.74 -13.29
N PHE A 66 7.57 -3.38 -14.04
CA PHE A 66 7.88 -4.61 -14.78
C PHE A 66 8.80 -4.36 -15.98
N MET A 67 8.63 -3.27 -16.72
CA MET A 67 9.54 -2.87 -17.79
C MET A 67 10.96 -2.65 -17.26
N THR A 68 11.12 -1.91 -16.16
CA THR A 68 12.40 -1.68 -15.50
C THR A 68 13.00 -2.99 -14.98
N ALA A 69 12.20 -3.86 -14.36
CA ALA A 69 12.67 -5.18 -13.93
C ALA A 69 13.17 -6.04 -15.12
N ASN A 70 12.51 -5.94 -16.27
CA ASN A 70 12.92 -6.63 -17.50
C ASN A 70 14.12 -5.98 -18.20
N ALA A 71 14.32 -4.67 -18.05
CA ALA A 71 15.49 -3.97 -18.58
C ALA A 71 16.75 -4.30 -17.76
N LEU A 72 16.61 -4.46 -16.44
CA LEU A 72 17.68 -4.86 -15.52
C LEU A 72 18.00 -6.38 -15.60
N LYS A 73 17.79 -7.01 -16.76
CA LYS A 73 17.96 -8.45 -17.01
C LYS A 73 19.38 -8.92 -16.66
N GLY A 74 19.54 -9.40 -15.42
CA GLY A 74 20.77 -10.04 -14.95
C GLY A 74 21.11 -9.73 -13.49
N GLY A 75 21.43 -10.77 -12.73
CA GLY A 75 21.98 -10.64 -11.37
C GLY A 75 20.95 -10.44 -10.24
N LYS A 76 21.49 -10.30 -9.02
CA LYS A 76 20.71 -10.14 -7.77
C LYS A 76 19.89 -8.84 -7.74
N PHE A 77 20.32 -7.82 -8.50
CA PHE A 77 19.63 -6.53 -8.61
C PHE A 77 18.31 -6.66 -9.39
N GLY A 78 18.34 -7.25 -10.60
CA GLY A 78 17.14 -7.47 -11.40
C GLY A 78 16.11 -8.39 -10.72
N LYS A 79 16.58 -9.42 -10.00
CA LYS A 79 15.70 -10.26 -9.16
C LYS A 79 15.01 -9.45 -8.06
N GLY A 80 15.71 -8.52 -7.43
CA GLY A 80 15.15 -7.61 -6.43
C GLY A 80 14.11 -6.67 -7.02
N MET A 81 14.39 -6.09 -8.19
CA MET A 81 13.45 -5.21 -8.87
C MET A 81 12.18 -5.96 -9.33
N LYS A 82 12.31 -7.22 -9.76
CA LYS A 82 11.14 -8.05 -10.10
C LYS A 82 10.26 -8.33 -8.88
N LEU A 83 10.85 -8.59 -7.71
CA LEU A 83 10.09 -8.78 -6.46
C LEU A 83 9.35 -7.51 -6.03
N MET A 84 9.98 -6.35 -6.18
CA MET A 84 9.36 -5.04 -5.97
C MET A 84 8.17 -4.82 -6.92
N ALA A 85 8.33 -5.12 -8.21
CA ALA A 85 7.26 -4.98 -9.19
C ALA A 85 6.04 -5.87 -8.85
N TRP A 86 6.29 -7.09 -8.37
CA TRP A 86 5.23 -7.95 -7.84
C TRP A 86 4.57 -7.38 -6.58
N GLY A 87 5.32 -6.73 -5.68
CA GLY A 87 4.76 -6.02 -4.53
C GLY A 87 3.83 -4.89 -4.96
N PHE A 88 4.25 -4.06 -5.93
CA PHE A 88 3.41 -3.00 -6.49
C PHE A 88 2.16 -3.54 -7.18
N LEU A 89 2.24 -4.69 -7.85
CA LEU A 89 1.06 -5.33 -8.43
C LEU A 89 0.04 -5.75 -7.36
N VAL A 90 0.50 -6.38 -6.27
CA VAL A 90 -0.41 -6.78 -5.17
C VAL A 90 -1.03 -5.55 -4.50
N MET A 91 -0.26 -4.48 -4.29
CA MET A 91 -0.78 -3.20 -3.80
C MET A 91 -1.82 -2.61 -4.76
N ALA A 92 -1.56 -2.67 -6.07
CA ALA A 92 -2.47 -2.14 -7.08
C ALA A 92 -3.81 -2.88 -7.10
N ILE A 93 -3.80 -4.19 -6.94
CA ILE A 93 -5.02 -4.99 -6.79
C ILE A 93 -5.76 -4.61 -5.50
N GLY A 94 -5.04 -4.33 -4.41
CA GLY A 94 -5.62 -3.85 -3.15
C GLY A 94 -6.36 -2.52 -3.29
N HIS A 95 -5.75 -1.54 -3.97
CA HIS A 95 -6.40 -0.26 -4.26
C HIS A 95 -7.60 -0.44 -5.21
N LEU A 96 -7.45 -1.25 -6.27
CA LEU A 96 -8.54 -1.55 -7.19
C LEU A 96 -9.72 -2.21 -6.46
N HIS A 97 -9.46 -3.09 -5.49
CA HIS A 97 -10.51 -3.66 -4.65
C HIS A 97 -11.20 -2.61 -3.78
N MET A 98 -10.45 -1.70 -3.14
CA MET A 98 -11.05 -0.62 -2.34
C MET A 98 -11.88 0.34 -3.20
N GLN A 99 -11.42 0.65 -4.41
CA GLN A 99 -12.19 1.48 -5.34
C GLN A 99 -13.45 0.73 -5.80
N VAL A 100 -13.37 -0.55 -6.18
CA VAL A 100 -14.58 -1.34 -6.56
C VAL A 100 -15.62 -1.37 -5.44
N ASP A 101 -15.20 -1.53 -4.19
CA ASP A 101 -16.12 -1.45 -3.04
C ASP A 101 -16.76 -0.06 -2.92
N HIS A 102 -15.96 1.00 -3.06
CA HIS A 102 -16.44 2.38 -2.96
C HIS A 102 -17.40 2.76 -4.10
N PHE A 103 -17.12 2.33 -5.34
CA PHE A 103 -17.87 2.70 -6.53
C PHE A 103 -19.13 1.84 -6.76
N TYR A 104 -19.05 0.53 -6.49
CA TYR A 104 -20.13 -0.41 -6.79
C TYR A 104 -20.84 -0.95 -5.53
N ASN A 105 -20.44 -0.54 -4.32
CA ASN A 105 -20.87 -1.13 -3.05
C ASN A 105 -20.72 -2.67 -3.03
N PHE A 106 -19.81 -3.19 -3.85
CA PHE A 106 -19.62 -4.61 -4.09
C PHE A 106 -18.29 -5.06 -3.50
N ASN A 107 -18.33 -5.54 -2.27
CA ASN A 107 -17.18 -6.18 -1.64
C ASN A 107 -17.00 -7.61 -2.20
N LEU A 108 -16.25 -7.75 -3.30
CA LEU A 108 -15.92 -9.05 -3.90
C LEU A 108 -15.37 -10.05 -2.85
N PHE A 109 -14.47 -9.58 -1.98
CA PHE A 109 -13.90 -10.40 -0.91
C PHE A 109 -14.91 -10.82 0.16
N ARG A 110 -15.88 -9.95 0.48
CA ARG A 110 -16.95 -10.26 1.44
C ARG A 110 -17.99 -11.20 0.85
N TYR A 111 -18.22 -11.12 -0.46
CA TYR A 111 -19.08 -12.03 -1.20
C TYR A 111 -18.46 -13.43 -1.32
N LEU A 112 -17.16 -13.52 -1.60
CA LEU A 112 -16.47 -14.81 -1.79
C LEU A 112 -16.06 -15.50 -0.47
N PHE A 113 -15.64 -14.74 0.54
CA PHE A 113 -15.05 -15.29 1.78
C PHE A 113 -15.72 -14.80 3.08
N GLY A 114 -16.79 -14.01 2.99
CA GLY A 114 -17.46 -13.42 4.15
C GLY A 114 -16.69 -12.25 4.76
N SER A 115 -17.29 -11.61 5.77
CA SER A 115 -16.72 -10.45 6.48
C SER A 115 -15.30 -10.71 7.00
N THR A 116 -15.11 -11.86 7.65
CA THR A 116 -13.84 -12.25 8.25
C THR A 116 -12.81 -12.65 7.20
N GLY A 117 -13.22 -13.36 6.16
CA GLY A 117 -12.32 -13.79 5.10
C GLY A 117 -11.84 -12.64 4.20
N GLY A 118 -12.66 -11.60 4.01
CA GLY A 118 -12.22 -10.39 3.33
C GLY A 118 -11.18 -9.60 4.12
N ALA A 119 -11.36 -9.48 5.45
CA ALA A 119 -10.36 -8.86 6.32
C ALA A 119 -9.04 -9.66 6.33
N LEU A 120 -9.11 -10.99 6.38
CA LEU A 120 -7.93 -11.86 6.30
C LEU A 120 -7.23 -11.77 4.93
N GLY A 121 -7.99 -11.76 3.83
CA GLY A 121 -7.44 -11.60 2.48
C GLY A 121 -6.72 -10.26 2.32
N TRP A 122 -7.31 -9.19 2.85
CA TRP A 122 -6.68 -7.87 2.86
C TRP A 122 -5.40 -7.82 3.71
N PHE A 123 -5.44 -8.39 4.92
CA PHE A 123 -4.27 -8.48 5.79
C PHE A 123 -3.14 -9.29 5.14
N LEU A 124 -3.49 -10.41 4.49
CA LEU A 124 -2.52 -11.24 3.79
C LEU A 124 -1.91 -10.48 2.60
N ALA A 125 -2.70 -9.74 1.84
CA ALA A 125 -2.21 -8.89 0.75
C ALA A 125 -1.22 -7.82 1.24
N LEU A 126 -1.47 -7.22 2.41
CA LEU A 126 -0.51 -6.33 3.06
C LEU A 126 0.77 -7.07 3.42
N VAL A 127 0.68 -8.17 4.17
CA VAL A 127 1.88 -8.91 4.58
C VAL A 127 2.72 -9.31 3.36
N ILE A 128 2.09 -9.81 2.30
CA ILE A 128 2.76 -10.19 1.05
C ILE A 128 3.45 -8.97 0.42
N THR A 129 2.74 -7.86 0.24
CA THR A 129 3.28 -6.64 -0.37
C THR A 129 4.53 -6.16 0.35
N TRP A 130 4.48 -6.09 1.68
CA TRP A 130 5.58 -5.60 2.49
C TRP A 130 6.76 -6.58 2.51
N MET A 131 6.49 -7.89 2.54
CA MET A 131 7.53 -8.91 2.45
C MET A 131 8.22 -8.90 1.09
N LEU A 132 7.47 -8.77 -0.01
CA LEU A 132 8.05 -8.69 -1.36
C LEU A 132 8.91 -7.44 -1.53
N SER A 133 8.44 -6.29 -1.06
CA SER A 133 9.22 -5.05 -1.07
C SER A 133 10.48 -5.18 -0.21
N LEU A 134 10.38 -5.72 1.01
CA LEU A 134 11.53 -5.91 1.90
C LEU A 134 12.60 -6.84 1.28
N VAL A 135 12.18 -7.99 0.73
CA VAL A 135 13.09 -8.93 0.08
C VAL A 135 13.68 -8.32 -1.20
N GLY A 136 12.87 -7.58 -1.97
CA GLY A 136 13.31 -6.85 -3.15
C GLY A 136 14.40 -5.83 -2.83
N TYR A 137 14.17 -4.95 -1.86
CA TYR A 137 15.15 -3.97 -1.37
C TYR A 137 16.40 -4.64 -0.82
N ARG A 138 16.27 -5.72 -0.03
CA ARG A 138 17.43 -6.45 0.49
C ARG A 138 18.29 -7.03 -0.64
N SER A 139 17.66 -7.55 -1.69
CA SER A 139 18.35 -8.10 -2.86
C SER A 139 19.10 -7.01 -3.64
N MET A 140 18.46 -5.84 -3.83
CA MET A 140 19.09 -4.68 -4.47
C MET A 140 20.22 -4.08 -3.63
N TYR A 141 20.05 -4.02 -2.31
CA TYR A 141 21.07 -3.51 -1.38
C TYR A 141 22.35 -4.36 -1.38
N LYS A 142 22.19 -5.70 -1.37
CA LYS A 142 23.34 -6.62 -1.50
C LYS A 142 24.04 -6.46 -2.85
N ALA A 143 23.25 -6.39 -3.93
CA ALA A 143 23.79 -6.22 -5.26
C ALA A 143 24.55 -4.88 -5.43
N GLY A 144 24.04 -3.79 -4.83
CA GLY A 144 24.69 -2.48 -4.83
C GLY A 144 25.97 -2.43 -4.00
N LYS A 145 26.17 -3.38 -3.08
CA LYS A 145 27.42 -3.56 -2.32
C LYS A 145 28.45 -4.47 -3.01
N GLY A 146 28.10 -5.05 -4.16
CA GLY A 146 28.97 -6.01 -4.85
C GLY A 146 28.99 -7.41 -4.22
N GLU A 147 28.03 -7.72 -3.33
CA GLU A 147 27.89 -9.04 -2.68
C GLU A 147 26.98 -10.01 -3.46
#